data_AF-A0A962JJL8-F1
#
_entry.id   AF-A0A962JJL8-F1
#
_cell.length_a   1.000
_cell.length_b   1.000
_cell.length_c   1.000
_cell.angle_alpha   90.00
_cell.angle_beta   90.00
_cell.angle_gamma   90.00
#
_symmetry.space_group_name_H-M   'P 1'
#
loop_
_entity.id
_entity.type
_entity.pdbx_description
1 polymer ?
#
loop_
_entity_poly.entity_id
_entity_poly.type
_entity_poly.pdbx_seq_one_letter_code
_entity_poly.pdbx_strand_id
1 'polypeptide(L)'
;MDSNLTDYENIPLNQEIDAYMAKEVLPHAPDAVIDTSYTDSKDGQVGVVGYEINFNRYFYVFEQPRHPNEIMAEIKELSAEVAQLLGEI
;
A
#
# COMPACT_ATOMS: atom_id res chain seq x y z
N MET A 1 -19.95 -3.41 22.35
CA MET A 1 -19.38 -2.48 21.36
C MET A 1 -20.22 -2.59 20.10
N ASP A 2 -20.65 -1.47 19.52
CA ASP A 2 -21.27 -1.47 18.19
C ASP A 2 -20.16 -1.70 17.16
N SER A 3 -20.23 -2.79 16.40
CA SER A 3 -19.23 -3.15 15.40
C SER A 3 -19.12 -2.15 14.26
N ASN A 4 -20.14 -1.30 14.06
CA ASN A 4 -20.10 -0.25 13.03
C ASN A 4 -19.25 0.96 13.42
N LEU A 5 -18.84 1.06 14.69
CA LEU A 5 -17.98 2.15 15.20
C LEU A 5 -16.54 1.67 15.46
N THR A 6 -16.22 0.43 15.08
CA THR A 6 -14.88 -0.13 15.26
C THR A 6 -13.93 0.43 14.19
N ASP A 7 -12.82 0.99 14.65
CA ASP A 7 -11.69 1.41 13.81
C ASP A 7 -10.40 0.72 14.28
N TYR A 8 -9.37 0.73 13.44
CA TYR A 8 -8.08 0.09 13.70
C TYR A 8 -6.92 1.06 13.53
N GLU A 9 -6.03 1.08 14.51
CA GLU A 9 -4.81 1.88 14.50
C GLU A 9 -3.56 1.00 14.37
N ASN A 10 -2.60 1.41 13.55
CA ASN A 10 -1.31 0.75 13.42
C ASN A 10 -0.27 1.45 14.30
N ILE A 11 0.09 0.80 15.40
CA ILE A 11 1.01 1.36 16.40
C ILE A 11 2.40 0.74 16.21
N PRO A 12 3.49 1.54 16.16
CA PRO A 12 4.84 1.00 16.12
C PRO A 12 5.10 0.05 17.30
N LEU A 13 5.75 -1.09 17.04
CA LEU A 13 5.97 -2.13 18.05
C LEU A 13 6.75 -1.64 19.29
N ASN A 14 7.55 -0.59 19.14
CA ASN A 14 8.34 0.00 20.22
C ASN A 14 7.63 1.15 20.96
N GLN A 15 6.33 1.35 20.70
CA GLN A 15 5.52 2.40 21.31
C GLN A 15 4.38 1.79 22.12
N GLU A 16 4.22 2.26 23.37
CA GLU A 16 3.12 1.86 24.24
C GLU A 16 1.77 2.33 23.69
N ILE A 17 0.77 1.43 23.71
CA ILE A 17 -0.57 1.69 23.16
C ILE A 17 -1.24 2.88 23.86
N ASP A 18 -1.16 2.94 25.19
CA ASP A 18 -1.75 4.03 25.98
C ASP A 18 -1.14 5.40 25.62
N ALA A 19 0.17 5.43 25.39
CA ALA A 19 0.86 6.65 24.98
C ALA A 19 0.47 7.10 23.57
N TYR A 20 0.26 6.14 22.65
CA TYR A 20 -0.27 6.41 21.31
C TYR A 20 -1.69 6.96 21.38
N MET A 21 -2.59 6.30 22.12
CA MET A 21 -3.97 6.72 22.30
C MET A 21 -4.07 8.15 22.85
N ALA A 22 -3.28 8.48 23.87
CA ALA A 22 -3.27 9.81 24.46
C ALA A 22 -2.80 10.92 23.50
N LYS A 23 -1.89 10.58 22.58
CA LYS A 23 -1.25 11.55 21.68
C LYS A 23 -2.00 11.73 20.37
N GLU A 24 -2.48 10.64 19.77
CA GLU A 24 -3.00 10.64 18.40
C GLU A 24 -4.51 10.41 18.34
N VAL A 25 -5.11 9.66 19.28
CA VAL A 25 -6.54 9.29 19.19
C VAL A 25 -7.43 10.20 20.04
N LEU A 26 -7.20 10.25 21.36
CA LEU A 26 -8.05 10.98 22.31
C LEU A 26 -8.21 12.48 22.03
N PRO A 27 -7.24 13.21 21.43
CA PRO A 27 -7.46 14.60 21.00
C PRO A 27 -8.52 14.77 19.91
N HIS A 28 -8.78 13.73 19.12
CA HIS A 28 -9.73 13.74 18.00
C HIS A 28 -11.02 12.98 18.31
N ALA A 29 -10.94 11.91 19.10
CA ALA A 29 -12.06 11.08 19.55
C ALA A 29 -11.97 10.82 21.07
N PRO A 30 -12.48 11.74 21.91
CA PRO A 30 -12.32 11.67 23.37
C PRO A 30 -13.04 10.48 24.04
N ASP A 31 -14.05 9.92 23.37
CA ASP A 31 -14.84 8.77 23.80
C ASP A 31 -14.29 7.43 23.28
N ALA A 32 -13.19 7.45 22.52
CA ALA A 32 -12.55 6.25 22.03
C ALA A 32 -12.01 5.40 23.18
N VAL A 33 -12.17 4.08 23.04
CA VAL A 33 -11.73 3.08 24.01
C VAL A 33 -11.03 1.93 23.29
N ILE A 34 -10.04 1.35 23.96
CA ILE A 34 -9.31 0.19 23.43
C ILE A 34 -10.17 -1.07 23.66
N ASP A 35 -10.36 -1.87 22.62
CA ASP A 35 -10.94 -3.21 22.76
C ASP A 35 -9.89 -4.20 23.29
N THR A 36 -9.92 -4.46 24.60
CA THR A 36 -8.99 -5.38 25.26
C THR A 36 -9.28 -6.86 24.98
N SER A 37 -10.37 -7.19 24.27
CA SER A 37 -10.66 -8.56 23.86
C SER A 37 -9.95 -8.96 22.56
N TYR A 38 -9.47 -7.99 21.79
CA TYR A 38 -8.69 -8.22 20.57
C TYR A 38 -7.21 -8.41 20.91
N THR A 39 -6.78 -9.66 20.99
CA THR A 39 -5.43 -10.03 21.44
C THR A 39 -4.66 -10.86 20.41
N ASP A 40 -3.33 -10.79 20.47
CA ASP A 40 -2.46 -11.64 19.66
C ASP A 40 -2.47 -13.09 20.18
N SER A 41 -2.65 -14.03 19.27
CA SER A 41 -2.73 -15.46 19.62
C SER A 41 -1.44 -16.07 20.20
N LYS A 42 -0.28 -15.43 20.02
CA LYS A 42 1.02 -15.98 20.45
C LYS A 42 1.43 -15.50 21.84
N ASP A 43 1.17 -14.24 22.18
CA ASP A 43 1.57 -13.65 23.46
C ASP A 43 0.37 -13.25 24.36
N GLY A 44 -0.85 -13.24 23.82
CA GLY A 44 -2.07 -12.91 24.55
C GLY A 44 -2.22 -11.42 24.88
N GLN A 45 -1.36 -10.55 24.34
CA GLN A 45 -1.39 -9.10 24.58
C GLN A 45 -2.40 -8.42 23.64
N VAL A 46 -2.84 -7.21 24.00
CA VAL A 46 -3.82 -6.44 23.20
C VAL A 46 -3.20 -6.00 21.88
N GLY A 47 -3.95 -6.19 20.78
CA GLY A 47 -3.49 -5.93 19.42
C GLY A 47 -2.80 -7.15 18.79
N VAL A 48 -2.82 -7.23 17.45
CA VAL A 48 -2.16 -8.31 16.70
C VAL A 48 -0.83 -7.80 16.16
N VAL A 49 0.25 -8.53 16.39
CA VAL A 49 1.59 -8.12 15.94
C VAL A 49 1.81 -8.52 14.47
N GLY A 50 1.88 -7.52 13.60
CA GLY A 50 2.14 -7.68 12.17
C GLY A 50 3.47 -7.06 11.72
N TYR A 51 3.91 -7.44 10.51
CA TYR A 51 5.03 -6.80 9.82
C TYR A 51 4.53 -6.22 8.50
N GLU A 52 4.90 -4.97 8.22
CA GLU A 52 4.67 -4.34 6.92
C GLU A 52 6.00 -4.26 6.15
N ILE A 53 6.00 -4.80 4.93
CA ILE A 53 7.13 -4.64 4.01
C ILE A 53 6.66 -3.69 2.91
N ASN A 54 7.23 -2.48 2.89
CA ASN A 54 6.94 -1.55 1.80
C ASN A 54 7.64 -2.01 0.52
N PHE A 55 6.90 -2.70 -0.35
CA PHE A 55 7.48 -3.30 -1.54
C PHE A 55 8.10 -2.25 -2.47
N ASN A 56 7.44 -1.12 -2.65
CA ASN A 56 7.94 -0.04 -3.51
C ASN A 56 9.23 0.58 -2.96
N ARG A 57 9.42 0.63 -1.65
CA ARG A 57 10.65 1.18 -1.07
C ARG A 57 11.85 0.24 -1.28
N TYR A 58 11.65 -1.06 -1.14
CA TYR A 58 12.75 -2.03 -1.10
C TYR A 58 12.98 -2.78 -2.41
N PHE A 59 11.95 -2.98 -3.22
CA PHE A 59 12.02 -3.78 -4.44
C PHE A 59 11.72 -2.99 -5.71
N TYR A 60 11.43 -1.69 -5.60
CA TYR A 60 11.28 -0.87 -6.81
C TYR A 60 12.63 -0.70 -7.48
N VAL A 61 12.75 -1.28 -8.66
CA VAL A 61 13.83 -1.02 -9.60
C VAL A 61 13.31 0.01 -10.59
N PHE A 62 13.97 1.17 -10.65
CA PHE A 62 13.63 2.17 -11.66
C PHE A 62 13.93 1.60 -13.05
N GLU A 63 12.90 1.46 -13.86
CA GLU A 63 13.02 1.16 -15.28
C GLU A 63 12.97 2.48 -16.07
N GLN A 64 14.08 2.80 -16.73
CA GLN A 64 14.12 3.98 -17.58
C GLN A 64 13.15 3.79 -18.75
N PRO A 65 12.27 4.77 -19.03
CA PRO A 65 11.41 4.71 -20.21
C PRO A 65 12.26 4.60 -21.50
N ARG A 66 11.76 3.84 -22.48
CA ARG A 66 12.39 3.74 -23.81
C ARG A 66 12.55 5.11 -24.45
N HIS A 67 13.59 5.30 -25.25
CA HIS A 67 13.85 6.60 -25.87
C HIS A 67 12.76 6.93 -26.91
N PRO A 68 12.23 8.18 -26.98
CA PRO A 68 11.14 8.52 -27.92
C PRO A 68 11.44 8.19 -29.38
N ASN A 69 12.70 8.33 -29.81
CA ASN A 69 13.12 7.99 -31.18
C ASN A 69 13.01 6.49 -31.50
N GLU A 70 13.20 5.60 -30.51
CA GLU A 70 13.02 4.15 -30.71
C GLU A 70 11.55 3.84 -30.94
N ILE A 71 10.68 4.43 -30.13
CA ILE A 71 9.22 4.31 -30.26
C ILE A 71 8.76 4.81 -31.65
N MET A 72 9.30 5.94 -32.10
CA MET A 72 8.96 6.52 -33.40
C MET A 72 9.42 5.63 -34.57
N ALA A 73 10.61 5.04 -34.47
CA ALA A 73 11.14 4.14 -35.48
C ALA A 73 10.28 2.88 -35.61
N GLU A 74 9.94 2.24 -34.48
CA GLU A 74 9.06 1.08 -34.42
C GLU A 74 7.67 1.38 -35.01
N ILE A 75 7.06 2.52 -34.64
CA ILE A 75 5.75 2.94 -35.19
C ILE A 75 5.82 3.05 -36.71
N LYS A 76 6.88 3.64 -37.25
CA LYS A 76 7.05 3.83 -38.69
C LYS A 76 7.23 2.50 -39.42
N GLU A 77 8.02 1.60 -38.85
CA GLU A 77 8.24 0.24 -39.39
C GLU A 77 6.93 -0.55 -39.41
N LEU A 78 6.22 -0.60 -38.27
CA LEU A 78 4.92 -1.27 -38.16
C LEU A 78 3.89 -0.70 -39.13
N SER A 79 3.88 0.64 -39.31
CA SER A 79 2.99 1.30 -40.26
C SER A 79 3.29 0.93 -41.71
N ALA A 80 4.57 0.75 -42.05
CA ALA A 80 4.98 0.33 -43.39
C ALA A 80 4.59 -1.13 -43.66
N GLU A 81 4.79 -2.03 -42.68
CA GLU A 81 4.40 -3.44 -42.77
C GLU A 81 2.88 -3.59 -42.96
N VAL A 82 2.08 -2.84 -42.19
CA VAL A 82 0.61 -2.82 -42.33
C VAL A 82 0.18 -2.32 -43.72
N ALA A 83 0.82 -1.26 -44.23
CA ALA A 83 0.53 -0.76 -45.56
C ALA A 83 0.86 -1.78 -46.67
N GLN A 84 1.90 -2.57 -46.48
CA GLN A 84 2.31 -3.61 -47.42
C GLN A 84 1.28 -4.76 -47.44
N LEU A 85 0.86 -5.25 -46.28
CA LEU A 85 -0.17 -6.28 -46.15
C LEU A 85 -1.52 -5.87 -46.76
N LEU A 86 -1.92 -4.62 -46.59
CA LEU A 86 -3.17 -4.10 -47.17
C LEU A 86 -3.06 -3.83 -48.68
N GLY A 87 -1.86 -3.59 -49.19
CA GLY A 87 -1.60 -3.40 -50.63
C GLY A 87 -1.48 -4.70 -51.41
N GLU A 88 -1.26 -5.84 -50.73
CA GLU A 88 -1.26 -7.19 -51.32
C GLU A 88 -2.66 -7.84 -51.37
N ILE A 89 -3.71 -7.12 -50.93
CA ILE A 89 -5.14 -7.47 -51.08
C ILE A 89 -5.73 -6.71 -52.26
#